data_AF-A0A6L2NFA5-F1
#
_entry.id   AF-A0A6L2NFA5-F1
#
_cell.length_a   1.000
_cell.length_b   1.000
_cell.length_c   1.000
_cell.angle_alpha   90.00
_cell.angle_beta   90.00
_cell.angle_gamma   90.00
#
_symmetry.space_group_name_H-M   'P 1'
#
loop_
_entity.id
_entity.type
_entity.pdbx_description
1 polymer ?
#
loop_
_entity_poly.entity_id
_entity_poly.type
_entity_poly.pdbx_seq_one_letter_code
_entity_poly.pdbx_strand_id
1 'polypeptide(L)'
;MEDPGLFALPCRLGDSKPFDTLDDLGSYVNIIPLYLFKRLNIELLEETDHIFGLADGTKSYTVGIVKDVEVHIGKLKLLKDFYVIDMKKDPETPLLVGREFIATTNAVIDCKKVKIAVGEGITRSVFRVKGVYLGEEEAPYWTTLGKRESYKP
;
A
#
# COMPACT_ATOMS: atom_id res chain seq x y z
N MET A 1 -0.65 -4.84 22.13
CA MET A 1 -2.02 -4.72 21.60
C MET A 1 -1.84 -4.43 20.13
N GLU A 2 -2.06 -5.43 19.29
CA GLU A 2 -2.00 -5.27 17.85
C GLU A 2 -3.20 -4.44 17.40
N ASP A 3 -2.99 -3.52 16.45
CA ASP A 3 -4.08 -2.74 15.87
C ASP A 3 -4.87 -3.64 14.92
N PRO A 4 -6.13 -4.03 15.24
CA PRO A 4 -6.95 -4.85 14.37
C PRO A 4 -7.38 -4.12 13.08
N GLY A 5 -7.09 -2.82 12.96
CA GLY A 5 -7.35 -1.99 11.80
C GLY A 5 -6.23 -1.98 10.75
N LEU A 6 -5.07 -2.58 11.03
CA LEU A 6 -3.95 -2.58 10.09
C LEU A 6 -4.15 -3.63 8.98
N PHE A 7 -4.50 -3.19 7.78
CA PHE A 7 -4.51 -4.05 6.60
C PHE A 7 -3.22 -3.85 5.82
N ALA A 8 -2.49 -4.93 5.60
CA ALA A 8 -1.30 -4.91 4.76
C ALA A 8 -1.57 -5.62 3.43
N LEU A 9 -1.18 -4.96 2.34
CA LEU A 9 -1.23 -5.50 0.99
C LEU A 9 0.19 -5.64 0.44
N PRO A 10 0.54 -6.78 -0.19
CA PRO A 10 1.78 -6.84 -0.94
C PRO A 10 1.61 -5.95 -2.18
N CYS A 11 2.44 -4.91 -2.27
CA CYS A 11 2.54 -4.08 -3.46
C CYS A 11 3.93 -4.16 -4.08
N ARG A 12 4.03 -3.74 -5.33
CA ARG A 12 5.29 -3.47 -6.00
C ARG A 12 5.23 -2.10 -6.67
N LEU A 13 6.31 -1.34 -6.60
CA LEU A 13 6.45 -0.08 -7.34
C LEU A 13 7.35 -0.33 -8.55
N GLY A 14 6.83 -0.09 -9.76
CA GLY A 14 7.50 -0.42 -11.02
C GLY A 14 8.00 -1.87 -11.04
N ASP A 15 9.30 -2.05 -11.23
CA ASP A 15 9.97 -3.35 -11.26
C ASP A 15 10.60 -3.76 -9.92
N SER A 16 10.27 -3.09 -8.81
CA SER A 16 10.82 -3.41 -7.50
C SER A 16 10.47 -4.83 -7.03
N LYS A 17 11.17 -5.33 -6.01
CA LYS A 17 10.64 -6.49 -5.27
C LYS A 17 9.32 -6.08 -4.58
N PRO A 18 8.37 -7.02 -4.37
CA PRO A 18 7.20 -6.75 -3.56
C PRO A 18 7.58 -6.37 -2.13
N PHE A 19 6.82 -5.46 -1.53
CA PHE A 19 6.92 -5.09 -0.13
C PHE A 19 5.53 -4.79 0.43
N ASP A 20 5.39 -4.89 1.75
CA ASP A 20 4.12 -4.64 2.42
C ASP A 20 3.78 -3.14 2.40
N THR A 21 2.51 -2.83 2.19
CA THR A 21 1.94 -1.49 2.37
C THR A 21 1.07 -1.47 3.61
N LEU A 22 0.90 -0.32 4.25
CA LEU A 22 -0.23 -0.11 5.14
C LEU A 22 -1.34 0.58 4.36
N ASP A 23 -2.49 -0.05 4.37
CA ASP A 23 -3.71 0.55 3.84
C ASP A 23 -4.34 1.40 4.94
N ASP A 24 -4.16 2.72 4.84
CA ASP A 24 -4.70 3.66 5.81
C ASP A 24 -5.94 4.35 5.22
N LEU A 25 -7.11 3.82 5.57
CA LEU A 25 -8.41 4.41 5.25
C LEU A 25 -8.59 5.82 5.85
N GLY A 26 -7.80 6.19 6.86
CA GLY A 26 -7.77 7.54 7.43
C GLY A 26 -6.96 8.53 6.60
N SER A 27 -5.97 8.05 5.84
CA SER A 27 -5.15 8.90 4.98
C SER A 27 -5.90 9.26 3.70
N TYR A 28 -5.82 10.55 3.34
CA TYR A 28 -6.31 11.02 2.04
C TYR A 28 -5.27 10.80 0.92
N VAL A 29 -3.97 10.82 1.26
CA VAL A 29 -2.86 10.79 0.30
C VAL A 29 -2.05 9.51 0.38
N ASN A 30 -1.24 9.26 -0.65
CA ASN A 30 -0.22 8.19 -0.63
C ASN A 30 1.15 8.76 -0.23
N ILE A 31 1.89 8.05 0.62
CA ILE A 31 3.19 8.49 1.15
C ILE A 31 4.23 7.39 0.98
N ILE A 32 5.38 7.76 0.39
CA ILE A 32 6.61 6.98 0.39
C ILE A 32 7.53 7.51 1.50
N PRO A 33 7.90 6.70 2.50
CA PRO A 33 8.95 7.09 3.44
C PRO A 33 10.28 7.34 2.73
N LEU A 34 11.04 8.36 3.13
CA LEU A 34 12.30 8.74 2.47
C LEU A 34 13.31 7.58 2.39
N TYR A 35 13.36 6.70 3.39
CA TYR A 35 14.23 5.52 3.35
C TYR A 35 13.86 4.59 2.17
N LEU A 36 12.56 4.40 1.93
CA LEU A 36 12.04 3.52 0.89
C LEU A 36 12.27 4.15 -0.49
N PHE A 37 12.03 5.45 -0.62
CA PHE A 37 12.34 6.23 -1.82
C PHE A 37 13.81 6.03 -2.24
N LYS A 38 14.75 6.20 -1.29
CA LYS A 38 16.18 5.97 -1.52
C LYS A 38 16.49 4.52 -1.87
N ARG A 39 15.89 3.55 -1.16
CA ARG A 39 16.10 2.11 -1.41
C ARG A 39 15.61 1.67 -2.80
N LEU A 40 14.54 2.27 -3.29
CA LEU A 40 13.97 1.99 -4.61
C LEU A 40 14.69 2.72 -5.74
N ASN A 41 15.67 3.58 -5.43
CA ASN A 41 16.40 4.40 -6.40
C ASN A 41 15.46 5.17 -7.34
N ILE A 42 14.40 5.77 -6.78
CA ILE A 42 13.50 6.65 -7.53
C ILE A 42 14.22 8.00 -7.67
N GLU A 43 14.40 8.46 -8.90
CA GLU A 43 15.19 9.69 -9.18
C GLU A 43 14.31 10.91 -9.45
N LEU A 44 13.05 10.71 -9.86
CA LEU A 44 12.13 11.78 -10.17
C LEU A 44 11.48 12.30 -8.88
N LEU A 45 11.83 13.51 -8.47
CA LEU A 45 11.22 14.18 -7.33
C LEU A 45 10.91 15.64 -7.73
N GLU A 46 9.65 16.00 -7.71
CA GLU A 46 9.21 17.38 -7.89
C GLU A 46 9.12 18.09 -6.54
N GLU A 47 9.47 19.37 -6.51
CA GLU A 47 9.35 20.20 -5.32
C GLU A 47 7.88 20.40 -4.93
N THR A 48 7.59 20.39 -3.63
CA THR A 48 6.27 20.72 -3.07
C THR A 48 6.41 21.23 -1.65
N ASP A 49 5.62 22.26 -1.31
CA ASP A 49 5.58 22.88 0.02
C ASP A 49 4.48 22.28 0.93
N HIS A 50 3.99 21.09 0.59
CA HIS A 50 2.91 20.46 1.35
C HIS A 50 3.38 20.04 2.74
N ILE A 51 2.51 20.19 3.74
CA ILE A 51 2.80 19.80 5.12
C ILE A 51 1.66 18.93 5.61
N PHE A 52 2.01 17.73 6.10
CA PHE A 52 1.04 16.79 6.64
C PHE A 52 0.88 16.97 8.14
N GLY A 53 -0.38 16.99 8.60
CA GLY A 53 -0.70 16.76 10.00
C GLY A 53 -0.82 15.27 10.27
N LEU A 54 -0.08 14.77 11.26
CA LEU A 54 -0.13 13.37 11.67
C LEU A 54 -1.16 13.17 12.78
N ALA A 55 -1.55 11.91 13.02
CA ALA A 55 -2.54 11.56 14.03
C ALA A 55 -2.11 11.91 15.47
N ASP A 56 -0.80 12.02 15.72
CA ASP A 56 -0.23 12.45 17.00
C ASP A 56 -0.20 13.99 17.16
N GLY A 57 -0.75 14.72 16.19
CA GLY A 57 -0.78 16.18 16.16
C GLY A 57 0.53 16.82 15.72
N THR A 58 1.56 16.04 15.38
CA THR A 58 2.81 16.55 14.83
C THR A 58 2.66 16.91 13.35
N LYS A 59 3.59 17.75 12.86
CA LYS A 59 3.68 18.11 11.45
C LYS A 59 4.83 17.38 10.79
N SER A 60 4.58 16.86 9.60
CA SER A 60 5.61 16.25 8.75
C SER A 60 5.78 17.06 7.47
N TYR A 61 7.02 17.43 7.17
CA TYR A 61 7.36 18.23 6.01
C TYR A 61 7.68 17.31 4.83
N THR A 62 7.12 17.60 3.66
CA THR A 62 7.43 16.84 2.45
C THR A 62 8.81 17.17 1.94
N VAL A 63 9.53 16.13 1.51
CA VAL A 63 10.78 16.25 0.76
C VAL A 63 10.48 16.57 -0.71
N GLY A 64 9.37 16.04 -1.23
CA GLY A 64 8.90 16.29 -2.58
C GLY A 64 7.72 15.37 -2.93
N ILE A 65 7.33 15.38 -4.21
CA ILE A 65 6.30 14.50 -4.76
C ILE A 65 6.86 13.72 -5.94
N VAL A 66 6.56 12.43 -6.01
CA VAL A 66 6.83 11.59 -7.18
C VAL A 66 5.51 11.35 -7.88
N LYS A 67 5.42 11.74 -9.15
CA LYS A 67 4.20 11.59 -9.95
C LYS A 67 4.22 10.33 -10.80
N ASP A 68 3.03 9.87 -11.16
CA ASP A 68 2.82 8.77 -12.11
C ASP A 68 3.61 7.50 -11.77
N VAL A 69 3.75 7.20 -10.47
CA VAL A 69 4.42 5.98 -10.02
C VAL A 69 3.53 4.79 -10.34
N GLU A 70 4.11 3.82 -11.04
CA GLU A 70 3.44 2.57 -11.35
C GLU A 70 3.36 1.66 -10.13
N VAL A 71 2.16 1.35 -9.67
CA VAL A 71 1.87 0.50 -8.51
C VAL A 71 1.18 -0.77 -8.95
N HIS A 72 1.71 -1.91 -8.52
CA HIS A 72 1.20 -3.24 -8.81
C HIS A 72 0.63 -3.86 -7.54
N ILE A 73 -0.64 -4.25 -7.57
CA ILE A 73 -1.28 -5.03 -6.49
C ILE A 73 -2.04 -6.21 -7.10
N GLY A 74 -1.50 -7.41 -6.88
CA GLY A 74 -1.96 -8.59 -7.61
C GLY A 74 -1.84 -8.39 -9.11
N LYS A 75 -2.98 -8.33 -9.81
CA LYS A 75 -3.05 -8.08 -11.26
C LYS A 75 -3.34 -6.63 -11.63
N LEU A 76 -3.63 -5.77 -10.65
CA LEU A 76 -3.90 -4.37 -10.91
C LEU A 76 -2.60 -3.62 -11.12
N LYS A 77 -2.62 -2.71 -12.10
CA LYS A 77 -1.55 -1.76 -12.40
C LYS A 77 -2.16 -0.36 -12.40
N LEU A 78 -1.70 0.50 -11.50
CA LEU A 78 -2.20 1.85 -11.33
C LEU A 78 -1.05 2.85 -11.43
N LEU A 79 -1.32 4.05 -11.96
CA LEU A 79 -0.43 5.19 -11.85
C LEU A 79 -0.92 6.09 -10.72
N LYS A 80 -0.04 6.43 -9.78
CA LYS A 80 -0.38 7.23 -8.60
C LYS A 80 0.76 8.15 -8.21
N ASP A 81 0.37 9.29 -7.67
CA ASP A 81 1.29 10.24 -7.08
C ASP A 81 1.54 9.90 -5.61
N PHE A 82 2.77 10.11 -5.17
CA PHE A 82 3.21 9.84 -3.81
C PHE A 82 4.00 11.01 -3.24
N TYR A 83 3.65 11.43 -2.04
CA TYR A 83 4.47 12.37 -1.29
C TYR A 83 5.63 11.64 -0.62
N VAL A 84 6.82 12.20 -0.73
CA VAL A 84 8.00 11.70 -0.03
C VAL A 84 8.16 12.45 1.28
N ILE A 85 8.22 11.72 2.39
CA ILE A 85 8.30 12.30 3.73
C ILE A 85 9.47 11.68 4.49
N ASP A 86 10.25 12.51 5.19
CA ASP A 86 11.28 12.05 6.11
C ASP A 86 10.67 11.75 7.50
N MET A 87 10.23 10.50 7.68
CA MET A 87 9.69 10.03 8.94
C MET A 87 10.83 9.64 9.90
N LYS A 88 11.00 10.43 10.98
CA LYS A 88 12.14 10.34 11.90
C LYS A 88 12.25 9.08 12.77
N LYS A 89 11.49 8.00 12.56
CA LYS A 89 11.40 6.96 13.59
C LYS A 89 11.33 5.49 13.22
N ASP A 90 11.18 5.08 11.97
CA ASP A 90 11.23 3.64 11.69
C ASP A 90 11.60 3.31 10.23
N PRO A 91 12.78 2.74 9.96
CA PRO A 91 13.16 2.25 8.63
C PRO A 91 12.30 1.06 8.17
N GLU A 92 11.40 0.54 9.01
CA GLU A 92 10.41 -0.47 8.63
C GLU A 92 9.00 0.10 8.41
N THR A 93 8.81 1.43 8.47
CA THR A 93 7.50 2.02 8.15
C THR A 93 7.09 1.61 6.73
N PRO A 94 5.96 0.91 6.53
CA PRO A 94 5.58 0.48 5.20
C PRO A 94 5.09 1.66 4.35
N LEU A 95 4.97 1.46 3.04
CA LEU A 95 4.33 2.44 2.16
C LEU A 95 2.92 2.72 2.65
N LEU A 96 2.54 3.99 2.83
CA LEU A 96 1.17 4.35 3.19
C LEU A 96 0.37 4.60 1.92
N VAL A 97 -0.71 3.85 1.78
CA VAL A 97 -1.62 3.95 0.67
C VAL A 97 -2.94 4.48 1.21
N GLY A 98 -3.37 5.63 0.68
CA GLY A 98 -4.53 6.35 1.17
C GLY A 98 -5.81 5.98 0.45
N ARG A 99 -6.91 6.61 0.85
CA ARG A 99 -8.25 6.40 0.27
C ARG A 99 -8.31 6.59 -1.25
N GLU A 100 -7.55 7.54 -1.82
CA GLU A 100 -7.53 7.75 -3.27
C GLU A 100 -7.07 6.52 -4.05
N PHE A 101 -6.19 5.71 -3.46
CA PHE A 101 -5.75 4.47 -4.06
C PHE A 101 -6.85 3.40 -3.96
N ILE A 102 -7.38 3.19 -2.77
CA ILE A 102 -8.43 2.22 -2.47
C ILE A 102 -9.66 2.47 -3.35
N ALA A 103 -10.08 3.73 -3.48
CA ALA A 103 -11.24 4.15 -4.26
C ALA A 103 -11.13 3.73 -5.74
N THR A 104 -9.93 3.70 -6.29
CA THR A 104 -9.72 3.30 -7.70
C THR A 104 -9.69 1.80 -7.94
N THR A 105 -9.67 0.97 -6.88
CA THR A 105 -9.45 -0.48 -7.00
C THR A 105 -10.69 -1.33 -6.71
N ASN A 106 -11.89 -0.74 -6.64
CA ASN A 106 -13.13 -1.42 -6.19
C ASN A 106 -12.91 -2.26 -4.92
N ALA A 107 -12.15 -1.71 -3.97
CA ALA A 107 -11.72 -2.46 -2.81
C ALA A 107 -12.92 -2.88 -1.92
N VAL A 108 -12.86 -4.10 -1.41
CA VAL A 108 -13.79 -4.62 -0.40
C VAL A 108 -12.98 -5.13 0.78
N ILE A 109 -13.19 -4.54 1.95
CA ILE A 109 -12.49 -4.89 3.19
C ILE A 109 -13.47 -5.63 4.10
N ASP A 110 -13.15 -6.88 4.42
CA ASP A 110 -13.86 -7.70 5.41
C ASP A 110 -13.01 -7.76 6.67
N CYS A 111 -13.26 -6.83 7.60
CA CYS A 111 -12.50 -6.74 8.84
C CYS A 111 -12.65 -7.97 9.72
N LYS A 112 -13.85 -8.58 9.74
CA LYS A 112 -14.11 -9.79 10.53
C LYS A 112 -13.26 -10.97 10.05
N LYS A 113 -13.02 -11.07 8.74
CA LYS A 113 -12.20 -12.14 8.15
C LYS A 113 -10.75 -11.75 7.91
N VAL A 114 -10.38 -10.51 8.23
CA VAL A 114 -9.06 -9.92 7.96
C VAL A 114 -8.66 -10.10 6.48
N LYS A 115 -9.57 -9.72 5.59
CA LYS A 115 -9.41 -9.85 4.13
C LYS A 115 -9.64 -8.54 3.43
N ILE A 116 -8.86 -8.33 2.38
CA ILE A 116 -9.05 -7.23 1.44
C ILE A 116 -9.09 -7.80 0.03
N ALA A 117 -10.06 -7.37 -0.76
CA ALA A 117 -10.19 -7.75 -2.16
C ALA A 117 -10.13 -6.50 -3.02
N VAL A 118 -9.28 -6.49 -4.04
CA VAL A 118 -9.14 -5.38 -5.00
C VAL A 118 -9.31 -5.91 -6.42
N GLY A 119 -9.92 -5.13 -7.31
CA GLY A 119 -10.27 -5.59 -8.64
C GLY A 119 -10.75 -4.53 -9.61
N GLU A 120 -10.71 -4.89 -10.89
CA GLU A 120 -11.26 -4.10 -11.99
C GLU A 120 -12.39 -4.89 -12.65
N GLY A 121 -13.54 -4.23 -12.87
CA GLY A 121 -14.74 -4.86 -13.38
C GLY A 121 -15.20 -6.03 -12.50
N ILE A 122 -15.20 -7.25 -13.08
CA ILE A 122 -15.62 -8.48 -12.40
C ILE A 122 -14.47 -9.31 -11.80
N THR A 123 -13.22 -8.90 -12.04
CA THR A 123 -12.03 -9.65 -11.59
C THR A 123 -11.56 -9.10 -10.25
N ARG A 124 -11.36 -9.97 -9.25
CA ARG A 124 -10.85 -9.57 -7.93
C ARG A 124 -9.68 -10.45 -7.49
N SER A 125 -8.64 -9.81 -6.97
CA SER A 125 -7.57 -10.44 -6.21
C SER A 125 -7.92 -10.36 -4.73
N VAL A 126 -7.85 -11.49 -4.02
CA VAL A 126 -8.25 -11.58 -2.60
C VAL A 126 -7.02 -11.85 -1.76
N PHE A 127 -6.68 -10.91 -0.90
CA PHE A 127 -5.54 -11.02 -0.01
C PHE A 127 -6.07 -11.31 1.40
N ARG A 128 -5.57 -12.40 1.98
CA ARG A 128 -5.63 -12.58 3.43
C ARG A 128 -4.49 -11.74 3.99
N VAL A 129 -4.80 -10.79 4.86
CA VAL A 129 -3.75 -9.99 5.49
C VAL A 129 -2.94 -10.93 6.38
N LYS A 130 -1.61 -10.92 6.22
CA LYS A 130 -0.72 -11.55 7.17
C LYS A 130 -0.91 -10.79 8.50
N GLY A 131 -1.45 -11.46 9.50
CA GLY A 131 -1.28 -10.97 10.87
C GLY A 131 0.23 -10.75 11.09
N VAL A 132 0.59 -9.66 11.76
CA VAL A 132 1.98 -9.37 12.10
C VAL A 132 2.55 -10.61 12.82
N TYR A 133 3.38 -11.37 12.11
CA TYR A 133 4.01 -12.66 12.42
C TYR A 133 3.42 -13.54 13.54
N LEU A 134 2.76 -14.65 13.18
CA LEU A 134 3.05 -15.99 13.71
C LEU A 134 2.76 -17.01 12.61
N GLY A 135 3.78 -17.80 12.26
CA GLY A 135 3.87 -18.60 11.03
C GLY A 135 2.67 -19.49 10.74
N GLU A 136 2.07 -19.27 9.57
CA GLU A 136 1.55 -20.26 8.62
C GLU A 136 1.12 -19.47 7.37
N GLU A 137 1.98 -19.40 6.35
CA GLU A 137 1.66 -18.76 5.07
C GLU A 137 0.71 -19.66 4.26
N GLU A 138 -0.59 -19.38 4.28
CA GLU A 138 -1.42 -19.69 3.11
C GLU A 138 -1.10 -18.67 2.01
N ALA A 139 -0.63 -19.13 0.86
CA ALA A 139 -0.27 -18.27 -0.28
C ALA A 139 -1.47 -17.39 -0.72
N PRO A 140 -1.21 -16.13 -1.14
CA PRO A 140 -2.24 -15.28 -1.73
C PRO A 140 -2.89 -15.96 -2.95
N TYR A 141 -4.21 -15.77 -3.13
CA TYR A 141 -4.97 -16.36 -4.23
C TYR A 141 -5.93 -15.33 -4.83
N TRP A 142 -6.37 -15.54 -6.05
CA TRP A 142 -7.37 -14.67 -6.68
C TRP A 142 -8.59 -15.49 -7.12
N THR A 143 -9.71 -14.79 -7.27
CA THR A 143 -10.98 -15.40 -7.65
C THR A 143 -11.65 -14.58 -8.74
N THR A 144 -11.88 -15.17 -9.90
CA THR A 144 -12.88 -14.67 -10.86
C THR A 144 -14.18 -15.41 -10.59
N LEU A 145 -15.35 -14.81 -10.83
CA LEU A 145 -16.65 -15.47 -10.63
C LEU A 145 -16.62 -16.91 -11.20
N GLY A 146 -16.64 -17.91 -10.31
CA GLY A 146 -16.60 -19.34 -10.65
C GLY A 146 -15.23 -20.03 -10.70
N LYS A 147 -14.09 -19.37 -10.51
CA LYS A 147 -12.75 -20.00 -10.50
C LYS A 147 -11.81 -19.40 -9.45
N ARG A 148 -11.16 -20.26 -8.67
CA ARG A 148 -10.10 -19.92 -7.69
C ARG A 148 -8.76 -20.42 -8.24
N GLU A 149 -7.79 -19.53 -8.36
CA GLU A 149 -6.44 -19.87 -8.80
C GLU A 149 -5.43 -19.31 -7.78
N SER A 150 -4.46 -20.14 -7.37
CA SER A 150 -3.45 -19.78 -6.36
C SER A 150 -2.18 -19.25 -7.00
N TYR A 151 -1.50 -18.34 -6.31
CA TYR A 151 -0.17 -17.87 -6.70
C TYR A 151 0.87 -18.99 -6.52
N LYS A 152 1.80 -19.13 -7.46
CA LYS A 152 3.08 -19.82 -7.24
C LYS A 152 4.19 -18.80 -7.54
N PRO A 153 5.17 -18.64 -6.63
CA PRO A 153 6.25 -17.66 -6.77
C PRO A 153 7.11 -17.91 -8.01
#